data_AF-N9PM54-F1
#
_entry.id   AF-N9PM54-F1
#
_cell.length_a   1.000
_cell.length_b   1.000
_cell.length_c   1.000
_cell.angle_alpha   90.00
_cell.angle_beta   90.00
_cell.angle_gamma   90.00
#
_symmetry.space_group_name_H-M   'P 1'
#
loop_
_entity.id
_entity.type
_entity.pdbx_description
1 polymer ?
#
loop_
_entity_poly.entity_id
_entity_poly.type
_entity_poly.pdbx_seq_one_letter_code
_entity_poly.pdbx_strand_id
1 'polypeptide(L)'
;MGLTVVKAKFNQVQSTMQFDAKAPQNASTHLVMDVESLSFSKPLFKHMILGEDLFYVEKYKTVIFKSIQFKELGNGKYNVLGHLTLRGVTKPVIFETTFKPSMSNTNLLDVQASAVINRRDFGMKKGIAGVGDKVNLHLSGQCEMN
;
A
#
# COMPACT_ATOMS: atom_id res chain seq x y z
N MET A 1 10.83 26.48 6.66
CA MET A 1 9.39 26.08 6.60
C MET A 1 9.32 24.56 6.70
N GLY A 2 8.71 24.03 7.77
CA GLY A 2 8.64 22.59 8.00
C GLY A 2 7.54 21.95 7.15
N LEU A 3 7.89 20.94 6.35
CA LEU A 3 6.91 20.11 5.66
C LEU A 3 6.13 19.31 6.71
N THR A 4 4.85 19.61 6.89
CA THR A 4 4.00 18.80 7.75
C THR A 4 3.38 17.67 6.94
N VAL A 5 3.76 16.43 7.23
CA VAL A 5 3.21 15.24 6.56
C VAL A 5 2.01 14.72 7.34
N VAL A 6 0.84 14.67 6.71
CA VAL A 6 -0.31 13.93 7.24
C VAL A 6 -0.09 12.45 6.95
N LYS A 7 -0.07 11.62 7.98
CA LYS A 7 0.05 10.16 7.85
C LYS A 7 -1.33 9.55 8.00
N ALA A 8 -1.62 8.57 7.16
CA ALA A 8 -2.83 7.75 7.26
C ALA A 8 -2.41 6.27 7.37
N LYS A 9 -3.16 5.49 8.15
CA LYS A 9 -2.93 4.05 8.33
C LYS A 9 -4.25 3.31 8.28
N PHE A 10 -4.30 2.28 7.42
CA PHE A 10 -5.38 1.29 7.43
C PHE A 10 -5.23 0.39 8.64
N ASN A 11 -6.28 0.29 9.45
CA ASN A 11 -6.29 -0.59 10.62
C ASN A 11 -6.90 -1.95 10.32
N GLN A 12 -7.64 -2.08 9.21
CA GLN A 12 -8.20 -3.34 8.74
C GLN A 12 -7.66 -3.64 7.35
N VAL A 13 -6.80 -4.66 7.29
CA VAL A 13 -6.17 -5.14 6.06
C VAL A 13 -6.35 -6.65 6.01
N GLN A 14 -7.03 -7.13 4.97
CA GLN A 14 -7.07 -8.54 4.63
C GLN A 14 -5.94 -8.80 3.64
N SER A 15 -5.08 -9.77 3.95
CA SER A 15 -3.92 -10.10 3.14
C SER A 15 -3.89 -11.59 2.86
N THR A 16 -3.63 -11.94 1.61
CA THR A 16 -3.20 -13.27 1.21
C THR A 16 -1.87 -13.14 0.51
N MET A 17 -0.94 -14.04 0.83
CA MET A 17 0.38 -14.03 0.25
C MET A 17 0.88 -15.45 0.09
N GLN A 18 1.39 -15.75 -1.09
CA GLN A 18 2.14 -16.96 -1.38
C GLN A 18 3.52 -16.52 -1.87
N PHE A 19 4.57 -16.96 -1.18
CA PHE A 19 5.93 -16.61 -1.51
C PHE A 19 6.85 -17.78 -1.19
N ASP A 20 7.63 -18.19 -2.19
CA ASP A 20 8.73 -19.15 -2.07
C ASP A 20 9.98 -18.46 -2.64
N ALA A 21 11.01 -18.32 -1.80
CA ALA A 21 12.26 -17.68 -2.19
C ALA A 21 13.03 -18.45 -3.28
N LYS A 22 12.76 -19.74 -3.46
CA LYS A 22 13.35 -20.57 -4.52
C LYS A 22 12.59 -20.47 -5.84
N ALA A 23 11.34 -20.04 -5.80
CA ALA A 23 10.48 -19.87 -6.97
C ALA A 23 9.69 -18.55 -6.92
N PRO A 24 10.36 -17.38 -6.83
CA PRO A 24 9.70 -16.09 -6.65
C PRO A 24 8.78 -15.72 -7.82
N GLN A 25 8.96 -16.31 -9.00
CA GLN A 25 8.06 -16.15 -10.15
C GLN A 25 6.63 -16.67 -9.89
N ASN A 26 6.45 -17.59 -8.95
CA ASN A 26 5.15 -18.12 -8.56
C ASN A 26 4.52 -17.32 -7.41
N ALA A 27 5.21 -16.30 -6.90
CA ALA A 27 4.73 -15.51 -5.78
C ALA A 27 3.52 -14.68 -6.18
N SER A 28 2.56 -14.59 -5.26
CA SER A 28 1.38 -13.76 -5.42
C SER A 28 0.98 -13.12 -4.09
N THR A 29 0.39 -11.94 -4.17
CA THR A 29 -0.25 -11.30 -3.03
C THR A 29 -1.51 -10.56 -3.46
N HIS A 30 -2.50 -10.58 -2.59
CA HIS A 30 -3.72 -9.81 -2.72
C HIS A 30 -4.05 -9.14 -1.38
N LEU A 31 -4.21 -7.83 -1.43
CA LEU A 31 -4.53 -6.99 -0.29
C LEU A 31 -5.88 -6.32 -0.51
N VAL A 32 -6.74 -6.36 0.51
CA VAL A 32 -7.99 -5.61 0.56
C VAL A 32 -8.00 -4.79 1.84
N MET A 33 -8.13 -3.48 1.71
CA MET A 33 -8.08 -2.52 2.80
C MET A 33 -9.39 -1.76 2.88
N ASP A 34 -9.97 -1.67 4.08
CA ASP A 34 -11.20 -0.90 4.31
C ASP A 34 -10.87 0.59 4.51
N VAL A 35 -11.44 1.46 3.66
CA VAL A 35 -11.26 2.91 3.72
C VAL A 35 -11.78 3.51 5.02
N GLU A 36 -12.84 2.96 5.60
CA GLU A 36 -13.38 3.43 6.90
C GLU A 36 -12.42 3.16 8.06
N SER A 37 -11.55 2.14 7.92
CA SER A 37 -10.56 1.78 8.94
C SER A 37 -9.37 2.76 9.01
N LEU A 38 -9.33 3.79 8.15
CA LEU A 38 -8.26 4.78 8.14
C LEU A 38 -8.19 5.59 9.44
N SER A 39 -7.03 5.55 10.07
CA SER A 39 -6.61 6.45 11.13
C SER A 39 -5.64 7.50 10.59
N PHE A 40 -5.66 8.70 11.18
CA PHE A 40 -4.89 9.84 10.71
C PHE A 40 -4.05 10.43 11.84
N SER A 41 -2.80 10.81 11.55
CA SER A 41 -1.97 11.54 12.53
C SER A 41 -2.53 12.92 12.89
N LYS A 42 -3.42 13.46 12.05
CA LYS A 42 -4.16 14.70 12.26
C LYS A 42 -5.66 14.45 12.05
N PRO A 43 -6.42 14.07 13.10
CA PRO A 43 -7.83 13.70 12.99
C PRO A 43 -8.73 14.79 12.37
N LEU A 44 -8.35 16.08 12.51
CA LEU A 44 -9.05 17.23 11.92
C LEU A 44 -9.24 17.10 10.39
N PHE A 45 -8.36 16.39 9.68
CA PHE A 45 -8.47 16.21 8.23
C PHE A 45 -9.27 14.98 7.81
N LYS A 46 -9.75 14.16 8.76
CA LYS A 46 -10.45 12.89 8.46
C LYS A 46 -11.64 13.10 7.52
N HIS A 47 -12.54 14.03 7.82
CA HIS A 47 -13.73 14.29 7.00
C HIS A 47 -13.37 14.74 5.58
N MET A 48 -12.39 15.64 5.44
CA MET A 48 -11.92 16.08 4.13
C MET A 48 -11.29 14.93 3.33
N ILE A 49 -10.49 14.07 3.97
CA ILE A 49 -9.82 12.95 3.30
C ILE A 49 -10.79 11.85 2.88
N LEU A 50 -11.79 11.54 3.72
CA LEU A 50 -12.80 10.54 3.40
C LEU A 50 -13.89 11.06 2.44
N GLY A 51 -14.03 12.38 2.31
CA GLY A 51 -15.03 13.03 1.49
C GLY A 51 -14.89 12.81 -0.02
N GLU A 52 -15.88 13.31 -0.76
CA GLU A 52 -16.05 13.09 -2.20
C GLU A 52 -14.85 13.55 -3.04
N ASP A 53 -14.08 14.54 -2.60
CA ASP A 53 -12.94 15.06 -3.37
C ASP A 53 -11.70 14.15 -3.33
N LEU A 54 -11.62 13.24 -2.36
CA LEU A 54 -10.46 12.38 -2.10
C LEU A 54 -10.86 10.89 -2.13
N PHE A 55 -11.05 10.22 -0.99
CA PHE A 55 -11.37 8.79 -1.01
C PHE A 55 -12.81 8.49 -1.45
N TYR A 56 -13.74 9.41 -1.18
CA TYR A 56 -15.18 9.24 -1.40
C TYR A 56 -15.70 7.90 -0.84
N VAL A 57 -15.50 7.72 0.47
CA VAL A 57 -15.71 6.45 1.17
C VAL A 57 -17.13 5.89 1.03
N GLU A 58 -18.15 6.77 1.01
CA GLU A 58 -19.56 6.40 0.80
C GLU A 58 -19.78 5.58 -0.48
N LYS A 59 -18.96 5.84 -1.52
CA LYS A 59 -19.04 5.16 -2.82
C LYS A 59 -17.97 4.08 -2.99
N TYR A 60 -16.76 4.32 -2.50
CA TYR A 60 -15.61 3.42 -2.66
C TYR A 60 -15.08 2.99 -1.30
N LYS A 61 -15.60 1.86 -0.80
CA LYS A 61 -15.31 1.36 0.55
C LYS A 61 -13.96 0.67 0.68
N THR A 62 -13.39 0.18 -0.43
CA THR A 62 -12.15 -0.61 -0.39
C THR A 62 -11.07 -0.06 -1.30
N VAL A 63 -9.83 -0.26 -0.86
CA VAL A 63 -8.61 -0.16 -1.67
C VAL A 63 -8.08 -1.57 -1.87
N ILE A 64 -7.75 -1.91 -3.11
CA ILE A 64 -7.33 -3.27 -3.47
C ILE A 64 -5.96 -3.22 -4.14
N PHE A 65 -5.05 -4.09 -3.74
CA PHE A 65 -3.82 -4.37 -4.48
C PHE A 65 -3.80 -5.84 -4.90
N LYS A 66 -3.43 -6.11 -6.15
CA LYS A 66 -3.21 -7.47 -6.66
C LYS A 66 -1.89 -7.51 -7.41
N SER A 67 -0.96 -8.35 -6.96
CA SER A 67 0.31 -8.53 -7.65
C SER A 67 0.13 -9.20 -9.01
N ILE A 68 1.06 -8.89 -9.90
CA ILE A 68 1.20 -9.49 -11.23
C ILE A 68 2.53 -10.26 -11.30
N GLN A 69 3.60 -9.68 -10.76
CA GLN A 69 4.93 -10.26 -10.86
C GLN A 69 5.82 -9.80 -9.71
N PHE A 70 6.62 -10.72 -9.20
CA PHE A 70 7.74 -10.45 -8.29
C PHE A 70 9.03 -10.59 -9.08
N LYS A 71 9.74 -9.48 -9.27
CA LYS A 71 11.04 -9.46 -9.94
C LYS A 71 12.14 -9.40 -8.89
N GLU A 72 12.94 -10.46 -8.80
CA GLU A 72 14.08 -10.51 -7.88
C GLU A 72 15.17 -9.50 -8.28
N LEU A 73 15.72 -8.82 -7.28
CA LEU A 73 16.85 -7.89 -7.40
C LEU A 73 18.08 -8.38 -6.61
N GLY A 74 17.97 -9.55 -5.96
CA GLY A 74 18.98 -10.14 -5.08
C GLY A 74 18.93 -9.60 -3.66
N ASN A 75 19.61 -10.29 -2.73
CA ASN A 75 19.73 -9.91 -1.32
C ASN A 75 18.36 -9.69 -0.62
N GLY A 76 17.38 -10.52 -0.94
CA GLY A 76 16.02 -10.42 -0.38
C GLY A 76 15.21 -9.22 -0.90
N LYS A 77 15.67 -8.52 -1.93
CA LYS A 77 14.99 -7.37 -2.54
C LYS A 77 14.24 -7.77 -3.81
N TYR A 78 13.06 -7.19 -3.99
CA TYR A 78 12.17 -7.47 -5.09
C TYR A 78 11.47 -6.20 -5.57
N ASN A 79 11.22 -6.11 -6.88
CA ASN A 79 10.21 -5.22 -7.43
C ASN A 79 8.91 -6.01 -7.60
N VAL A 80 7.89 -5.64 -6.85
CA VAL A 80 6.56 -6.26 -6.93
C VAL A 80 5.68 -5.37 -7.79
N LEU A 81 5.47 -5.79 -9.04
CA LEU A 81 4.52 -5.15 -9.96
C LEU A 81 3.12 -5.63 -9.62
N GLY A 82 2.16 -4.72 -9.54
CA GLY A 82 0.76 -5.07 -9.32
C GLY A 82 -0.21 -3.98 -9.77
N HIS A 83 -1.48 -4.33 -9.72
CA HIS A 83 -2.58 -3.41 -9.93
C HIS A 83 -3.07 -2.87 -8.58
N LEU A 84 -3.00 -1.55 -8.42
CA LEU A 84 -3.64 -0.83 -7.32
C LEU A 84 -4.97 -0.28 -7.83
N THR A 85 -6.05 -0.61 -7.13
CA THR A 85 -7.39 -0.04 -7.33
C THR A 85 -7.71 0.87 -6.16
N LEU A 86 -7.88 2.15 -6.45
CA LEU A 86 -8.20 3.19 -5.47
C LEU A 86 -9.28 4.09 -6.08
N ARG A 87 -10.35 4.37 -5.32
CA ARG A 87 -11.50 5.15 -5.80
C ARG A 87 -12.10 4.61 -7.12
N GLY A 88 -12.15 3.28 -7.25
CA GLY A 88 -12.65 2.59 -8.45
C GLY A 88 -11.75 2.67 -9.68
N VAL A 89 -10.59 3.33 -9.61
CA VAL A 89 -9.63 3.42 -10.72
C VAL A 89 -8.48 2.45 -10.47
N THR A 90 -8.17 1.61 -11.47
CA THR A 90 -7.07 0.64 -11.41
C THR A 90 -5.85 1.16 -12.21
N LYS A 91 -4.67 1.16 -11.59
CA LYS A 91 -3.40 1.53 -12.22
C LYS A 91 -2.28 0.56 -11.84
N PRO A 92 -1.31 0.31 -12.74
CA PRO A 92 -0.11 -0.44 -12.38
C PRO A 92 0.77 0.39 -11.42
N VAL A 93 1.29 -0.27 -10.39
CA VAL A 93 2.22 0.30 -9.41
C VAL A 93 3.32 -0.73 -9.14
N ILE A 94 4.54 -0.26 -8.93
CA ILE A 94 5.68 -1.09 -8.51
C ILE A 94 5.99 -0.76 -7.06
N PHE A 95 6.02 -1.80 -6.22
CA PHE A 95 6.51 -1.71 -4.85
C PHE A 95 7.95 -2.22 -4.77
N GLU A 96 8.84 -1.39 -4.27
CA GLU A 96 10.17 -1.81 -3.84
C GLU A 96 10.02 -2.55 -2.51
N THR A 97 10.31 -3.85 -2.52
CA THR A 97 10.00 -4.76 -1.42
C THR A 97 11.26 -5.44 -0.92
N THR A 98 11.37 -5.62 0.39
CA THR A 98 12.43 -6.38 1.04
C THR A 98 11.81 -7.44 1.93
N PHE A 99 12.30 -8.68 1.81
CA PHE A 99 12.04 -9.81 2.69
C PHE A 99 13.29 -10.10 3.49
N LYS A 100 13.14 -10.21 4.81
CA LYS A 100 14.23 -10.60 5.72
C LYS A 100 13.73 -11.67 6.69
N PRO A 101 14.56 -12.64 7.09
CA PRO A 101 14.22 -13.52 8.21
C PRO A 101 13.82 -12.69 9.43
N SER A 102 12.69 -13.05 10.05
CA SER A 102 12.22 -12.33 11.22
C SER A 102 13.11 -12.64 12.43
N MET A 103 13.52 -11.58 13.13
CA MET A 103 14.34 -11.73 14.35
C MET A 103 13.54 -12.34 15.51
N SER A 104 12.21 -12.24 15.47
CA SER A 104 11.32 -12.72 16.53
C SER A 104 10.82 -14.15 16.29
N ASN A 105 10.82 -14.61 15.05
CA ASN A 105 10.37 -15.97 14.69
C ASN A 105 11.08 -16.42 13.41
N THR A 106 11.92 -17.44 13.51
CA THR A 106 12.75 -17.91 12.40
C THR A 106 11.97 -18.55 11.25
N ASN A 107 10.68 -18.85 11.44
CA ASN A 107 9.80 -19.39 10.40
C ASN A 107 9.05 -18.29 9.63
N LEU A 108 9.22 -17.02 10.01
CA LEU A 108 8.58 -15.87 9.38
C LEU A 108 9.61 -15.02 8.64
N LEU A 109 9.15 -14.33 7.60
CA LEU A 109 9.84 -13.23 6.96
C LEU A 109 9.19 -11.92 7.36
N ASP A 110 10.00 -10.97 7.82
CA ASP A 110 9.60 -9.56 7.91
C ASP A 110 9.59 -8.96 6.50
N VAL A 111 8.45 -8.38 6.13
CA VAL A 111 8.21 -7.75 4.83
C VAL A 111 8.16 -6.25 5.00
N GLN A 112 8.92 -5.52 4.19
CA GLN A 112 8.81 -4.07 4.07
C GLN A 112 8.66 -3.70 2.60
N ALA A 113 7.66 -2.88 2.27
CA ALA A 113 7.44 -2.41 0.91
C ALA A 113 7.15 -0.92 0.87
N SER A 114 7.59 -0.25 -0.19
CA SER A 114 7.32 1.16 -0.44
C SER A 114 7.02 1.44 -1.92
N ALA A 115 6.20 2.45 -2.15
CA ALA A 115 5.92 3.00 -3.48
C ALA A 115 5.57 4.47 -3.37
N VAL A 116 5.65 5.19 -4.49
CA VAL A 116 5.13 6.55 -4.60
C VAL A 116 4.10 6.57 -5.72
N ILE A 117 2.91 7.06 -5.41
CA ILE A 117 1.83 7.23 -6.40
C ILE A 117 1.48 8.71 -6.55
N ASN A 118 0.83 9.05 -7.68
CA ASN A 118 0.17 10.34 -7.83
C ASN A 118 -1.34 10.16 -7.58
N ARG A 119 -1.88 10.83 -6.55
CA ARG A 119 -3.31 10.70 -6.18
C ARG A 119 -4.25 11.11 -7.31
N ARG A 120 -3.82 12.00 -8.20
CA ARG A 120 -4.63 12.49 -9.32
C ARG A 120 -4.92 11.41 -10.36
N ASP A 121 -4.02 10.43 -10.50
CA ASP A 121 -4.20 9.29 -11.41
C ASP A 121 -5.37 8.39 -10.99
N PHE A 122 -5.79 8.49 -9.73
CA PHE A 122 -6.91 7.77 -9.13
C PHE A 122 -8.15 8.67 -8.94
N GLY A 123 -8.22 9.81 -9.62
CA GLY A 123 -9.41 10.68 -9.59
C GLY A 123 -9.45 11.70 -8.44
N MET A 124 -8.47 11.72 -7.55
CA MET A 124 -8.35 12.74 -6.49
C MET A 124 -7.78 14.05 -7.04
N LYS A 125 -8.52 14.71 -7.94
CA LYS A 125 -7.99 15.82 -8.77
C LYS A 125 -7.98 17.19 -8.08
N LYS A 126 -8.86 17.40 -7.09
CA LYS A 126 -8.99 18.68 -6.39
C LYS A 126 -7.66 19.07 -5.75
N GLY A 127 -7.24 20.30 -6.01
CA GLY A 127 -6.09 20.90 -5.34
C GLY A 127 -6.46 21.26 -3.91
N ILE A 128 -5.64 20.85 -2.94
CA ILE A 128 -5.80 21.23 -1.54
C ILE A 128 -4.55 22.02 -1.17
N ALA A 129 -4.72 23.25 -0.68
CA ALA A 129 -3.61 24.13 -0.36
C ALA A 129 -2.64 23.45 0.62
N GLY A 130 -1.35 23.41 0.26
CA GLY A 130 -0.31 22.76 1.06
C GLY A 130 -0.27 21.23 1.00
N VAL A 131 -1.07 20.57 0.14
CA VAL A 131 -1.06 19.12 -0.04
C VAL A 131 -0.50 18.77 -1.42
N GLY A 132 0.57 17.99 -1.44
CA GLY A 132 1.18 17.50 -2.68
C GLY A 132 0.35 16.41 -3.37
N ASP A 133 0.58 16.24 -4.67
CA ASP A 133 -0.08 15.17 -5.44
C ASP A 133 0.59 13.80 -5.25
N LYS A 134 1.88 13.79 -4.90
CA LYS A 134 2.63 12.57 -4.59
C LYS A 134 2.27 12.05 -3.20
N VAL A 135 1.96 10.77 -3.12
CA VAL A 135 1.65 10.05 -1.87
C VAL A 135 2.64 8.91 -1.72
N ASN A 136 3.33 8.88 -0.58
CA ASN A 136 4.22 7.78 -0.21
C ASN A 136 3.38 6.67 0.42
N LEU A 137 3.50 5.47 -0.13
CA LEU A 137 2.90 4.25 0.40
C LEU A 137 3.98 3.46 1.13
N HIS A 138 3.65 2.98 2.31
CA HIS A 138 4.50 2.10 3.09
C HIS A 138 3.67 0.94 3.62
N LEU A 139 4.22 -0.26 3.49
CA LEU A 139 3.67 -1.48 4.03
C LEU A 139 4.75 -2.18 4.86
N SER A 140 4.33 -2.72 5.99
CA SER A 140 5.16 -3.56 6.85
C SER A 140 4.30 -4.70 7.38
N GLY A 141 4.83 -5.91 7.38
CA GLY A 141 4.13 -7.09 7.91
C GLY A 141 5.05 -8.28 8.05
N GLN A 142 4.47 -9.44 8.35
CA GLN A 142 5.17 -10.72 8.42
C GLN A 142 4.43 -11.73 7.54
N CYS A 143 5.18 -12.62 6.87
CA CYS A 143 4.61 -13.75 6.15
C CYS A 143 5.36 -15.03 6.51
N GLU A 144 4.69 -16.18 6.42
CA GLU A 144 5.32 -17.47 6.63
C GLU A 144 6.25 -17.83 5.47
N MET A 145 7.34 -18.53 5.77
CA MET A 145 8.16 -19.20 4.76
C MET A 145 7.47 -20.50 4.38
N ASN A 146 6.95 -20.58 3.16
CA ASN A 146 6.52 -21.85 2.56
C ASN A 146 7.69 -22.61 1.96
#